data_AF-A0A318TZF3-F1
#
_entry.id   AF-A0A318TZF3-F1
#
_cell.length_a   1.000
_cell.length_b   1.000
_cell.length_c   1.000
_cell.angle_alpha   90.00
_cell.angle_beta   90.00
_cell.angle_gamma   90.00
#
_symmetry.space_group_name_H-M   'P 1'
#
loop_
_entity.id
_entity.type
_entity.pdbx_description
1 polymer ?
#
loop_
_entity_poly.entity_id
_entity_poly.type
_entity_poly.pdbx_seq_one_letter_code
_entity_poly.pdbx_strand_id
1 'polypeptide(L)'
;MMSVAAYSWQAADTPEARRAGELMSLVLPIVRGSGPPTVRLSDVPEALRAEFERWMNGKTTPAEGVYAHDWYQFRQGVANRALREAQRVATALAEVGPTATDLISAPIMHAWIGVRDTRFGGAILVGRPEGHPVCRGPVSHTSRLCGLDLGLTWARTMTRWYSLGAPADPHEVLDYIHRHGIPRDLILCVDTLWTDQSWL
;
A
#
# COMPACT_ATOMS: atom_id res chain seq x y z
N MET A 1 15.23 9.12 -4.82
CA MET A 1 14.11 9.05 -3.85
C MET A 1 12.85 8.76 -4.64
N MET A 2 12.52 7.47 -4.85
CA MET A 2 11.30 7.12 -5.58
C MET A 2 10.10 7.52 -4.71
N SER A 3 9.32 8.47 -5.25
CA SER A 3 8.05 8.94 -4.74
C SER A 3 7.21 7.78 -4.18
N VAL A 4 6.38 8.08 -3.19
CA VAL A 4 5.17 7.30 -2.90
C VAL A 4 4.26 7.44 -4.12
N ALA A 5 4.70 6.92 -5.26
CA ALA A 5 3.95 6.86 -6.49
C ALA A 5 2.76 5.96 -6.19
N ALA A 6 1.71 6.64 -5.75
CA ALA A 6 0.34 6.23 -5.62
C ALA A 6 0.16 4.72 -5.81
N TYR A 7 0.31 3.95 -4.73
CA TYR A 7 -0.54 2.77 -4.61
C TYR A 7 -1.96 3.25 -4.95
N SER A 8 -2.60 2.59 -5.91
CA SER A 8 -3.94 2.96 -6.38
C SER A 8 -5.00 2.57 -5.33
N TRP A 9 -4.85 3.06 -4.11
CA TRP A 9 -5.79 2.84 -3.00
C TRP A 9 -7.19 3.35 -3.33
N GLN A 10 -7.30 4.36 -4.20
CA GLN A 10 -8.58 4.90 -4.68
C GLN A 10 -9.42 3.85 -5.43
N ALA A 11 -8.78 2.87 -6.05
CA ALA A 11 -9.44 1.75 -6.71
C ALA A 11 -9.34 0.46 -5.90
N ALA A 12 -9.11 0.53 -4.59
CA ALA A 12 -9.09 -0.66 -3.75
C ALA A 12 -10.49 -1.26 -3.60
N ASP A 13 -10.55 -2.58 -3.55
CA ASP A 13 -11.82 -3.33 -3.54
C ASP A 13 -12.45 -3.46 -2.15
N THR A 14 -11.71 -3.15 -1.08
CA THR A 14 -12.24 -3.13 0.29
C THR A 14 -12.38 -1.71 0.85
N PRO A 15 -13.39 -1.45 1.72
CA PRO A 15 -13.51 -0.18 2.45
C PRO A 15 -12.27 0.14 3.30
N GLU A 16 -11.64 -0.85 3.92
CA GLU A 16 -10.49 -0.68 4.81
C GLU A 16 -9.26 -0.18 4.04
N ALA A 17 -9.01 -0.77 2.87
CA ALA A 17 -7.92 -0.33 2.01
C ALA A 17 -8.18 1.08 1.46
N ARG A 18 -9.42 1.39 1.04
CA ARG A 18 -9.76 2.76 0.60
C ARG A 18 -9.53 3.78 1.72
N ARG A 19 -9.98 3.49 2.94
CA ARG A 19 -9.77 4.33 4.11
C ARG A 19 -8.28 4.53 4.42
N ALA A 20 -7.48 3.47 4.35
CA ALA A 20 -6.03 3.57 4.54
C ALA A 20 -5.40 4.51 3.50
N GLY A 21 -5.79 4.39 2.24
CA GLY A 21 -5.37 5.28 1.16
C GLY A 21 -5.74 6.74 1.38
N GLU A 22 -7.01 6.99 1.73
CA GLU A 22 -7.52 8.33 2.04
C GLU A 22 -6.66 8.99 3.13
N LEU A 23 -6.44 8.30 4.25
CA LEU A 23 -5.63 8.80 5.37
C LEU A 23 -4.16 9.03 4.98
N MET A 24 -3.57 8.15 4.16
CA MET A 24 -2.20 8.30 3.66
C MET A 24 -2.04 9.50 2.74
N SER A 25 -3.06 9.78 1.92
CA SER A 25 -3.08 10.91 0.98
C SER A 25 -3.53 12.23 1.60
N LEU A 26 -4.09 12.20 2.81
CA LEU A 26 -4.60 13.37 3.50
C LEU A 26 -3.46 14.35 3.84
N VAL A 27 -3.52 15.53 3.24
CA VAL A 27 -2.62 16.66 3.50
C VAL A 27 -3.47 17.86 3.87
N LEU A 28 -3.06 18.57 4.93
CA LEU A 28 -3.69 19.82 5.35
C LEU A 28 -2.85 21.02 4.93
N PRO A 29 -3.46 22.18 4.67
CA PRO A 29 -2.75 23.43 4.46
C PRO A 29 -1.85 23.76 5.66
N ILE A 30 -0.58 24.08 5.38
CA ILE A 30 0.37 24.51 6.40
C ILE A 30 0.37 26.03 6.46
N VAL A 31 0.04 26.56 7.63
CA VAL A 31 0.15 27.99 7.94
C VAL A 31 1.58 28.26 8.38
N ARG A 32 2.26 29.15 7.66
CA ARG A 32 3.64 29.58 7.95
C ARG A 32 3.60 31.04 8.40
N GLY A 33 4.12 31.30 9.60
CA GLY A 33 4.29 32.64 10.17
C GLY A 33 5.70 32.81 10.74
N SER A 34 5.86 33.69 11.72
CA SER A 34 7.14 33.88 12.44
C SER A 34 7.50 32.74 13.39
N GLY A 35 6.54 31.87 13.72
CA GLY A 35 6.73 30.71 14.58
C GLY A 35 6.81 29.37 13.83
N PRO A 36 6.82 28.24 14.57
CA PRO A 36 6.77 26.91 13.98
C PRO A 36 5.53 26.73 13.08
N PRO A 37 5.61 25.89 12.03
CA PRO A 37 4.48 25.66 11.13
C PRO A 37 3.28 25.06 11.88
N THR A 38 2.09 25.57 11.57
CA THR A 38 0.84 25.11 12.17
C THR A 38 -0.15 24.62 11.10
N VAL A 39 -1.17 23.87 11.54
CA VAL A 39 -2.38 23.59 10.76
C VAL A 39 -3.57 24.19 11.50
N ARG A 40 -4.59 24.63 10.75
CA ARG A 40 -5.82 25.11 11.37
C ARG A 40 -6.64 23.91 11.81
N LEU A 41 -7.19 23.97 13.03
CA LEU A 41 -8.09 22.92 13.48
C LEU A 41 -9.32 22.82 12.58
N SER A 42 -9.80 23.93 12.01
CA SER A 42 -10.89 23.96 11.02
C SER A 42 -10.63 23.07 9.80
N ASP A 43 -9.36 22.91 9.40
CA ASP A 43 -9.00 22.18 8.18
C ASP A 43 -8.95 20.66 8.44
N VAL A 44 -8.94 20.22 9.70
CA VAL A 44 -8.98 18.80 10.06
C VAL A 44 -10.34 18.21 9.66
N PRO A 45 -10.39 17.09 8.92
CA PRO A 45 -11.65 16.46 8.54
C PRO A 45 -12.52 16.17 9.75
N GLU A 46 -13.83 16.41 9.63
CA GLU A 46 -14.80 16.23 10.71
C GLU A 46 -14.72 14.84 11.33
N ALA A 47 -14.60 13.81 10.50
CA ALA A 47 -14.47 12.41 10.92
C ALA A 47 -13.24 12.12 11.80
N LEU A 48 -12.22 12.99 11.80
CA LEU A 48 -11.00 12.84 12.61
C LEU A 48 -10.92 13.84 13.76
N ARG A 49 -11.72 14.92 13.74
CA ARG A 49 -11.59 16.06 14.64
C ARG A 49 -11.67 15.67 16.11
N ALA A 50 -12.72 14.95 16.50
CA ALA A 50 -12.92 14.56 17.90
C ALA A 50 -11.81 13.63 18.41
N GLU A 51 -11.28 12.74 17.57
CA GLU A 51 -10.15 11.88 17.95
C GLU A 51 -8.86 12.69 18.07
N PHE A 52 -8.63 13.61 17.14
CA PHE A 52 -7.46 14.48 17.15
C PHE A 52 -7.44 15.41 18.36
N GLU A 53 -8.58 16.01 18.72
CA GLU A 53 -8.72 16.85 19.92
C GLU A 53 -8.41 16.06 21.20
N ARG A 54 -8.89 14.82 21.31
CA ARG A 54 -8.53 13.93 22.42
C ARG A 54 -7.04 13.61 22.45
N TRP A 55 -6.44 13.36 21.29
CA TRP A 55 -4.99 13.10 21.17
C TRP A 55 -4.15 14.34 21.53
N MET A 56 -4.68 15.54 21.30
CA MET A 56 -4.05 16.81 21.68
C MET A 56 -4.15 17.13 23.18
N ASN A 57 -4.99 16.43 23.93
CA ASN A 57 -5.17 16.71 25.36
C ASN A 57 -3.84 16.55 26.12
N GLY A 58 -3.43 17.58 26.85
CA GLY A 58 -2.17 17.61 27.58
C GLY A 58 -0.94 18.02 26.76
N LYS A 59 -1.09 18.33 25.46
CA LYS A 59 -0.01 18.86 24.62
C LYS A 59 0.00 20.39 24.64
N THR A 60 1.20 20.98 24.52
CA THR A 60 1.34 22.42 24.33
C THR A 60 0.87 22.81 22.93
N THR A 61 -0.03 23.78 22.84
CA THR A 61 -0.54 24.30 21.56
C THR A 61 -0.08 25.74 21.33
N PRO A 62 0.08 26.17 20.07
CA PRO A 62 0.26 27.58 19.74
C PRO A 62 -1.00 28.39 20.06
N ALA A 63 -0.87 29.73 20.07
CA ALA A 63 -2.03 30.62 20.27
C ALA A 63 -3.12 30.42 19.20
N GLU A 64 -2.71 30.08 17.97
CA GLU A 64 -3.63 29.79 16.86
C GLU A 64 -3.29 28.45 16.20
N GLY A 65 -4.30 27.58 16.09
CA GLY A 65 -4.19 26.27 15.45
C GLY A 65 -3.45 25.23 16.30
N VAL A 66 -2.78 24.30 15.63
CA VAL A 66 -1.96 23.25 16.25
C VAL A 66 -0.67 23.09 15.47
N TYR A 67 0.40 22.60 16.11
CA TYR A 67 1.64 22.40 15.39
C TYR A 67 1.48 21.37 14.26
N ALA A 68 2.09 21.64 13.12
CA ALA A 68 2.04 20.74 11.97
C ALA A 68 2.65 19.36 12.27
N HIS A 69 3.69 19.31 13.11
CA HIS A 69 4.32 18.04 13.50
C HIS A 69 3.37 17.16 14.33
N ASP A 70 2.57 17.76 15.20
CA ASP A 70 1.55 17.08 16.00
C ASP A 70 0.47 16.47 15.08
N TRP A 71 -0.01 17.25 14.11
CA TRP A 71 -0.91 16.74 13.08
C TRP A 71 -0.30 15.57 12.31
N TYR A 72 0.95 15.67 11.87
CA TYR A 72 1.61 14.60 11.12
C TYR A 72 1.76 13.32 11.95
N GLN A 73 2.13 13.43 13.23
CA GLN A 73 2.23 12.28 14.13
C GLN A 73 0.87 11.62 14.35
N PHE A 74 -0.17 12.40 14.65
CA PHE A 74 -1.53 11.89 14.78
C PHE A 74 -2.00 11.18 13.51
N ARG A 75 -1.88 11.86 12.36
CA ARG A 75 -2.29 11.33 11.05
C ARG A 75 -1.54 10.04 10.71
N GLN A 76 -0.23 10.00 10.97
CA GLN A 76 0.56 8.79 10.75
C GLN A 76 0.09 7.64 11.67
N GLY A 77 -0.23 7.93 12.93
CA GLY A 77 -0.78 6.95 13.87
C GLY A 77 -2.10 6.35 13.39
N VAL A 78 -3.05 7.19 12.95
CA VAL A 78 -4.35 6.71 12.45
C VAL A 78 -4.21 5.97 11.11
N ALA A 79 -3.34 6.44 10.21
CA ALA A 79 -3.06 5.78 8.93
C ALA A 79 -2.42 4.40 9.14
N ASN A 80 -1.48 4.28 10.09
CA ASN A 80 -0.85 3.00 10.43
C ASN A 80 -1.86 1.99 10.99
N ARG A 81 -2.83 2.43 11.79
CA ARG A 81 -3.92 1.55 12.26
C ARG A 81 -4.81 1.10 11.10
N ALA A 82 -5.17 2.02 10.20
CA ALA A 82 -5.96 1.68 9.02
C ALA A 82 -5.23 0.70 8.08
N LEU A 83 -3.92 0.87 7.89
CA LEU A 83 -3.09 -0.05 7.11
C LEU A 83 -3.07 -1.47 7.70
N ARG A 84 -2.91 -1.59 9.02
CA ARG A 84 -2.96 -2.91 9.70
C ARG A 84 -4.30 -3.58 9.52
N GLU A 85 -5.39 -2.80 9.61
CA GLU A 85 -6.73 -3.33 9.41
C GLU A 85 -6.95 -3.77 7.95
N ALA A 86 -6.52 -2.96 6.98
CA ALA A 86 -6.56 -3.33 5.57
C ALA A 86 -5.76 -4.61 5.29
N GLN A 87 -4.58 -4.77 5.91
CA GLN A 87 -3.78 -5.99 5.80
C GLN A 87 -4.53 -7.18 6.40
N ARG A 88 -5.08 -7.05 7.61
CA ARG A 88 -5.83 -8.11 8.29
C ARG A 88 -7.01 -8.60 7.43
N VAL A 89 -7.79 -7.67 6.88
CA VAL A 89 -8.92 -8.01 6.00
C VAL A 89 -8.43 -8.67 4.70
N ALA A 90 -7.38 -8.14 4.07
CA ALA A 90 -6.84 -8.73 2.85
C ALA A 90 -6.29 -10.14 3.08
N THR A 91 -5.60 -10.40 4.20
CA THR A 91 -5.13 -11.76 4.55
C THR A 91 -6.30 -12.71 4.76
N ALA A 92 -7.32 -12.29 5.52
CA ALA A 92 -8.52 -13.11 5.73
C ALA A 92 -9.26 -13.44 4.41
N LEU A 93 -9.32 -12.49 3.47
CA LEU A 93 -9.85 -12.74 2.13
C LEU A 93 -8.99 -13.77 1.37
N ALA A 94 -7.66 -13.68 1.49
CA ALA A 94 -6.74 -14.60 0.84
C ALA A 94 -6.88 -16.04 1.37
N GLU A 95 -7.14 -16.22 2.66
CA GLU A 95 -7.40 -17.53 3.28
C GLU A 95 -8.64 -18.22 2.70
N VAL A 96 -9.67 -17.44 2.36
CA VAL A 96 -10.90 -17.96 1.73
C VAL A 96 -10.69 -18.20 0.22
N GLY A 97 -9.85 -17.37 -0.40
CA GLY A 97 -9.64 -17.34 -1.84
C GLY A 97 -10.69 -16.51 -2.59
N PRO A 98 -10.42 -16.14 -3.85
CA PRO A 98 -11.32 -15.32 -4.65
C PRO A 98 -12.50 -16.13 -5.20
N THR A 99 -13.63 -15.47 -5.39
CA THR A 99 -14.73 -16.00 -6.20
C THR A 99 -14.43 -15.86 -7.70
N ALA A 100 -15.19 -16.55 -8.56
CA ALA A 100 -15.08 -16.37 -10.00
C ALA A 100 -15.32 -14.90 -10.44
N THR A 101 -16.26 -14.21 -9.79
CA THR A 101 -16.54 -12.80 -10.06
C THR A 101 -15.35 -11.91 -9.70
N ASP A 102 -14.67 -12.18 -8.58
CA ASP A 102 -13.48 -11.45 -8.18
C ASP A 102 -12.42 -11.53 -9.28
N LEU A 103 -12.12 -12.73 -9.78
CA LEU A 103 -11.10 -12.95 -10.81
C LEU A 103 -11.46 -12.39 -12.18
N ILE A 104 -12.74 -12.39 -12.57
CA ILE A 104 -13.18 -11.76 -13.83
C ILE A 104 -12.89 -10.26 -13.83
N SER A 105 -13.05 -9.60 -12.67
CA SER A 105 -12.78 -8.17 -12.52
C SER A 105 -11.32 -7.84 -12.19
N ALA A 106 -10.52 -8.85 -11.83
CA ALA A 106 -9.16 -8.67 -11.39
C ALA A 106 -8.23 -8.33 -12.57
N PRO A 107 -7.31 -7.36 -12.39
CA PRO A 107 -6.25 -7.15 -13.35
C PRO A 107 -5.39 -8.41 -13.50
N ILE A 108 -4.88 -8.65 -14.71
CA ILE A 108 -3.93 -9.73 -14.94
C ILE A 108 -2.52 -9.20 -14.70
N MET A 109 -1.71 -9.92 -13.94
CA MET A 109 -0.29 -9.64 -13.78
C MET A 109 0.52 -10.63 -14.62
N HIS A 110 1.19 -10.14 -15.66
CA HIS A 110 2.06 -10.93 -16.53
C HIS A 110 3.53 -10.76 -16.18
N ALA A 111 4.34 -11.76 -16.55
CA ALA A 111 5.80 -11.71 -16.44
C ALA A 111 6.25 -11.16 -15.09
N TRP A 112 5.70 -11.75 -14.04
CA TRP A 112 5.84 -11.23 -12.68
C TRP A 112 6.97 -11.91 -11.93
N ILE A 113 7.57 -11.18 -11.00
CA ILE A 113 8.52 -11.66 -10.01
C ILE A 113 8.06 -11.28 -8.61
N GLY A 114 8.41 -12.09 -7.62
CA GLY A 114 8.34 -11.69 -6.22
C GLY A 114 9.53 -10.82 -5.85
N VAL A 115 9.28 -9.77 -5.08
CA VAL A 115 10.33 -8.92 -4.53
C VAL A 115 10.06 -8.66 -3.05
N ARG A 116 11.09 -8.80 -2.22
CA ARG A 116 11.02 -8.43 -0.80
C ARG A 116 10.87 -6.93 -0.66
N ASP A 117 9.81 -6.49 0.03
CA ASP A 117 9.55 -5.09 0.30
C ASP A 117 10.39 -4.62 1.49
N THR A 118 11.49 -3.91 1.19
CA THR A 118 12.38 -3.35 2.23
C THR A 118 11.81 -2.13 2.94
N ARG A 119 10.74 -1.51 2.43
CA ARG A 119 10.16 -0.29 3.01
C ARG A 119 9.23 -0.59 4.15
N PHE A 120 8.41 -1.62 3.98
CA PHE A 120 7.39 -1.96 4.96
C PHE A 120 7.54 -3.39 5.51
N GLY A 121 8.38 -4.23 4.90
CA GLY A 121 8.45 -5.66 5.15
C GLY A 121 7.48 -6.46 4.28
N GLY A 122 7.68 -7.78 4.22
CA GLY A 122 6.89 -8.71 3.40
C GLY A 122 7.34 -8.76 1.93
N ALA A 123 6.41 -9.14 1.04
CA ALA A 123 6.65 -9.25 -0.39
C ALA A 123 5.68 -8.39 -1.20
N ILE A 124 6.10 -8.02 -2.41
CA ILE A 124 5.31 -7.41 -3.47
C ILE A 124 5.54 -8.18 -4.77
N LEU A 125 4.61 -8.07 -5.71
CA LEU A 125 4.82 -8.54 -7.08
C LEU A 125 5.25 -7.36 -7.96
N VAL A 126 6.21 -7.59 -8.83
CA VAL A 126 6.63 -6.66 -9.89
C VAL A 126 6.41 -7.35 -11.22
N GLY A 127 5.66 -6.73 -12.12
CA GLY A 127 5.31 -7.34 -13.40
C GLY A 127 4.58 -6.37 -14.33
N ARG A 128 3.97 -6.89 -15.38
CA ARG A 128 3.23 -6.10 -16.39
C ARG A 128 1.72 -6.21 -16.11
N PRO A 129 1.06 -5.15 -15.63
CA PRO A 129 -0.37 -5.19 -15.38
C PRO A 129 -1.16 -5.04 -16.68
N GLU A 130 -2.20 -5.84 -16.84
CA GLU A 130 -3.23 -5.71 -17.86
C GLU A 130 -4.60 -5.50 -17.21
N GLY A 131 -5.43 -4.62 -17.77
CA GLY A 131 -6.76 -4.32 -17.22
C GLY A 131 -6.74 -3.54 -15.88
N HIS A 132 -5.58 -3.10 -15.40
CA HIS A 132 -5.51 -2.34 -14.15
C HIS A 132 -6.13 -0.95 -14.31
N PRO A 133 -7.03 -0.51 -13.40
CA PRO A 133 -7.82 0.72 -13.56
C PRO A 133 -7.00 2.02 -13.53
N VAL A 134 -5.72 1.97 -13.15
CA VAL A 134 -4.87 3.14 -12.86
C VAL A 134 -3.46 2.94 -13.41
N CYS A 135 -2.77 1.86 -13.05
CA CYS A 135 -1.45 1.54 -13.58
C CYS A 135 -1.54 1.04 -15.03
N ARG A 136 -1.04 1.84 -15.98
CA ARG A 136 -1.00 1.49 -17.42
C ARG A 136 0.43 1.47 -17.99
N GLY A 137 1.42 1.52 -17.12
CA GLY A 137 2.83 1.49 -17.49
C GLY A 137 3.31 0.10 -17.91
N PRO A 138 4.49 0.00 -18.56
CA PRO A 138 5.03 -1.27 -19.03
C PRO A 138 5.38 -2.22 -17.88
N VAL A 139 5.60 -1.71 -16.68
CA VAL A 139 5.86 -2.45 -15.44
C VAL A 139 5.17 -1.72 -14.28
N SER A 140 4.62 -2.46 -13.33
CA SER A 140 4.09 -1.96 -12.06
C SER A 140 4.54 -2.87 -10.92
N HIS A 141 4.58 -2.31 -9.71
CA HIS A 141 4.61 -3.09 -8.49
C HIS A 141 3.23 -3.09 -7.85
N THR A 142 2.90 -4.15 -7.11
CA THR A 142 1.66 -4.23 -6.34
C THR A 142 1.80 -3.55 -4.98
N SER A 143 0.68 -3.35 -4.28
CA SER A 143 0.71 -3.28 -2.81
C SER A 143 1.21 -4.60 -2.22
N ARG A 144 1.54 -4.63 -0.91
CA ARG A 144 1.99 -5.83 -0.21
C ARG A 144 1.10 -7.04 -0.52
N LEU A 145 1.75 -8.17 -0.77
CA LEU A 145 1.14 -9.48 -0.95
C LEU A 145 0.60 -9.98 0.39
N CYS A 146 -0.68 -10.35 0.40
CA CYS A 146 -1.38 -10.88 1.57
C CYS A 146 -1.77 -12.36 1.40
N GLY A 147 -1.74 -12.87 0.17
CA GLY A 147 -1.82 -14.29 -0.11
C GLY A 147 -1.60 -14.59 -1.59
N LEU A 148 -1.30 -15.84 -1.88
CA LEU A 148 -0.95 -16.36 -3.19
C LEU A 148 -1.62 -17.73 -3.34
N ASP A 149 -2.00 -18.10 -4.56
CA ASP A 149 -2.55 -19.42 -4.90
C ASP A 149 -1.45 -20.44 -5.18
N LEU A 150 -1.56 -21.68 -4.65
CA LEU A 150 -0.53 -22.73 -4.85
C LEU A 150 -0.33 -23.07 -6.34
N GLY A 151 -1.39 -22.97 -7.13
CA GLY A 151 -1.34 -23.14 -8.58
C GLY A 151 -0.84 -21.90 -9.33
N LEU A 152 -0.50 -20.82 -8.62
CA LEU A 152 -0.10 -19.52 -9.13
C LEU A 152 -1.12 -18.91 -10.10
N THR A 153 -2.40 -19.13 -9.82
CA THR A 153 -3.49 -18.60 -10.66
C THR A 153 -3.97 -17.22 -10.20
N TRP A 154 -3.79 -16.89 -8.92
CA TRP A 154 -4.19 -15.61 -8.35
C TRP A 154 -3.25 -15.14 -7.23
N ALA A 155 -3.29 -13.83 -6.98
CA ALA A 155 -2.68 -13.20 -5.81
C ALA A 155 -3.67 -12.25 -5.12
N ARG A 156 -3.66 -12.25 -3.79
CA ARG A 156 -4.30 -11.23 -2.97
C ARG A 156 -3.26 -10.23 -2.50
N THR A 157 -3.49 -8.96 -2.77
CA THR A 157 -2.68 -7.86 -2.22
C THR A 157 -3.54 -7.04 -1.25
N MET A 158 -2.92 -6.11 -0.52
CA MET A 158 -3.68 -5.23 0.38
C MET A 158 -4.86 -4.51 -0.29
N THR A 159 -4.73 -4.17 -1.59
CA THR A 159 -5.72 -3.33 -2.28
C THR A 159 -6.64 -4.07 -3.24
N ARG A 160 -6.24 -5.25 -3.75
CA ARG A 160 -7.01 -5.97 -4.77
C ARG A 160 -6.54 -7.41 -4.99
N TRP A 161 -7.39 -8.16 -5.67
CA TRP A 161 -7.06 -9.40 -6.36
C TRP A 161 -6.30 -9.14 -7.67
N TYR A 162 -5.45 -10.10 -8.04
CA TYR A 162 -4.84 -10.23 -9.35
C TYR A 162 -5.05 -11.64 -9.87
N SER A 163 -5.40 -11.75 -11.14
CA SER A 163 -5.22 -12.99 -11.90
C SER A 163 -3.76 -13.05 -12.32
N LEU A 164 -3.10 -14.19 -12.14
CA LEU A 164 -1.68 -14.33 -12.45
C LEU A 164 -1.52 -15.01 -13.81
N GLY A 165 -0.80 -14.32 -14.71
CA GLY A 165 -0.27 -14.93 -15.92
C GLY A 165 1.00 -15.73 -15.63
N ALA A 166 1.71 -16.13 -16.69
CA ALA A 166 3.00 -16.78 -16.54
C ALA A 166 3.98 -15.88 -15.74
N PRO A 167 4.75 -16.46 -14.79
CA PRO A 167 5.83 -15.73 -14.13
C PRO A 167 6.91 -15.33 -15.15
N ALA A 168 7.72 -14.34 -14.79
CA ALA A 168 8.81 -13.88 -15.64
C ALA A 168 9.80 -15.01 -15.96
N ASP A 169 10.24 -15.11 -17.21
CA ASP A 169 11.34 -16.00 -17.56
C ASP A 169 12.70 -15.46 -17.06
N PRO A 170 13.77 -16.27 -17.02
CA PRO A 170 15.07 -15.83 -16.52
C PRO A 170 15.66 -14.59 -17.21
N HIS A 171 15.37 -14.37 -18.50
CA HIS A 171 15.81 -13.18 -19.22
C HIS A 171 15.01 -11.95 -18.78
N GLU A 172 13.69 -12.08 -18.62
CA GLU A 172 12.83 -11.02 -18.09
C GLU A 172 13.23 -10.63 -16.65
N VAL A 173 13.61 -11.61 -15.80
CA VAL A 173 14.11 -11.32 -14.45
C VAL A 173 15.40 -10.49 -14.49
N LEU A 174 16.36 -10.88 -15.34
CA LEU A 174 17.60 -10.13 -15.53
C LEU A 174 17.33 -8.71 -16.04
N ASP A 175 16.37 -8.56 -16.94
CA ASP A 175 15.95 -7.26 -17.44
C ASP A 175 15.35 -6.38 -16.33
N TYR A 176 14.52 -6.93 -15.44
CA TYR A 176 14.02 -6.18 -14.29
C TYR A 176 15.12 -5.75 -13.34
N ILE A 177 16.07 -6.64 -13.02
CA ILE A 177 17.24 -6.31 -12.19
C ILE A 177 17.98 -5.11 -12.77
N HIS A 178 18.32 -5.15 -14.06
CA HIS A 178 19.12 -4.11 -14.69
C HIS A 178 18.35 -2.80 -14.90
N ARG A 179 17.12 -2.87 -15.44
CA ARG A 179 16.33 -1.67 -15.78
C ARG A 179 15.78 -0.96 -14.57
N HIS A 180 15.42 -1.69 -13.51
CA HIS A 180 14.79 -1.13 -12.32
C HIS A 180 15.70 -1.10 -11.10
N GLY A 181 16.94 -1.58 -11.23
CA GLY A 181 17.93 -1.57 -10.16
C GLY A 181 17.49 -2.41 -8.95
N ILE A 182 16.80 -3.53 -9.18
CA ILE A 182 16.33 -4.43 -8.12
C ILE A 182 17.52 -5.29 -7.67
N PRO A 183 17.99 -5.16 -6.42
CA PRO A 183 19.04 -6.04 -5.90
C PRO A 183 18.64 -7.51 -5.98
N ARG A 184 19.57 -8.37 -6.42
CA ARG A 184 19.30 -9.80 -6.62
C ARG A 184 18.86 -10.51 -5.34
N ASP A 185 19.37 -10.09 -4.19
CA ASP A 185 19.04 -10.62 -2.87
C ASP A 185 17.62 -10.27 -2.41
N LEU A 186 16.96 -9.31 -3.07
CA LEU A 186 15.55 -9.00 -2.82
C LEU A 186 14.60 -9.80 -3.72
N ILE A 187 15.10 -10.53 -4.72
CA ILE A 187 14.24 -11.32 -5.61
C ILE A 187 13.83 -12.61 -4.92
N LEU A 188 12.53 -12.86 -4.93
CA LEU A 188 11.93 -14.06 -4.43
C LEU A 188 11.56 -14.92 -5.63
N CYS A 189 12.21 -16.08 -5.80
CA CYS A 189 11.71 -17.09 -6.72
C CYS A 189 10.38 -17.64 -6.23
N VAL A 190 9.61 -18.28 -7.11
CA VAL A 190 8.31 -18.90 -6.80
C VAL A 190 8.38 -19.76 -5.53
N ASP A 191 9.41 -20.58 -5.35
CA ASP A 191 9.53 -21.47 -4.19
C ASP A 191 9.80 -20.71 -2.88
N THR A 192 10.60 -19.64 -2.94
CA THR A 192 10.79 -18.73 -1.80
C THR A 192 9.58 -17.85 -1.54
N LEU A 193 8.76 -17.64 -2.58
CA LEU A 193 7.46 -16.97 -2.54
C LEU A 193 6.40 -17.78 -1.76
N TRP A 194 6.72 -18.98 -1.28
CA TRP A 194 5.86 -19.77 -0.38
C TRP A 194 6.42 -19.97 1.01
N THR A 195 7.74 -20.16 1.08
CA THR A 195 8.41 -20.70 2.26
C THR A 195 8.82 -19.62 3.25
N ASP A 196 8.89 -18.38 2.80
CA ASP A 196 9.23 -17.27 3.68
C ASP A 196 7.98 -16.80 4.44
N GLN A 197 7.74 -17.46 5.57
CA GLN A 197 6.70 -17.12 6.55
C GLN A 197 6.82 -15.68 7.10
N SER A 198 7.89 -14.94 6.79
CA SER A 198 8.13 -13.58 7.30
C SER A 198 7.23 -12.49 6.69
N TRP A 199 6.23 -12.85 5.87
CA TRP A 199 5.34 -11.87 5.23
C TRP A 199 3.92 -11.81 5.83
N LEU A 200 3.52 -12.80 6.62
CA LEU A 200 2.27 -12.80 7.41
C LEU A 200 2.50 -12.05 8.73
#